data_AF-A0AA88U2K1-F1
#
_entry.id   AF-A0AA88U2K1-F1
#
_cell.length_a   1.000
_cell.length_b   1.000
_cell.length_c   1.000
_cell.angle_alpha   90.00
_cell.angle_beta   90.00
_cell.angle_gamma   90.00
#
_symmetry.space_group_name_H-M   'P 1'
#
loop_
_entity.id
_entity.type
_entity.pdbx_description
1 polymer ?
#
loop_
_entity_poly.entity_id
_entity_poly.type
_entity_poly.pdbx_seq_one_letter_code
_entity_poly.pdbx_strand_id
1 'polypeptide(L)'
;MAAVIYHIFSSSALVSLGLYHLICTTRNQLRFPRDYFAKPYHPLPLSSSTPPSSCQRFSRHLQLYLLILCLLVAFVHQTLISADSDPLLKGRTPVHKFTSLQAAGVLFLFLLLSLALLLSETTSLLPLPPDLFFGVAAALFFLQYSVSSSSASLQFSDLQAKCDSVSARISALSSVLCLVLACHPRLFVADVGLGASLCLQGLWVLQTGLSLYVDAFIPEGCHKLLDVVSGVEGSTKCDLDDSKFRAVAILDLVFVVHVLFVLLILMVTYAAVAKTVGIRRFGSYEALPTVAAAADSNHIQMKAMTGTQA
;
A
#
# COMPACT_ATOMS: atom_id res chain seq x y z
N MET A 1 2.64 -1.80 26.47
CA MET A 1 3.11 -2.91 25.61
C MET A 1 2.13 -3.26 24.48
N ALA A 2 0.83 -3.43 24.76
CA ALA A 2 -0.18 -3.76 23.73
C ALA A 2 -0.21 -2.77 22.54
N ALA A 3 -0.15 -1.46 22.79
CA ALA A 3 -0.12 -0.45 21.73
C ALA A 3 1.12 -0.55 20.82
N VAL A 4 2.30 -0.82 21.38
CA VAL A 4 3.53 -1.04 20.59
C VAL A 4 3.38 -2.25 19.67
N ILE A 5 2.84 -3.35 20.20
CA ILE A 5 2.61 -4.57 19.43
C ILE A 5 1.65 -4.29 18.26
N TYR A 6 0.60 -3.51 18.51
CA TYR A 6 -0.33 -3.07 17.46
C TYR A 6 0.36 -2.24 16.36
N HIS A 7 1.21 -1.27 16.73
CA HIS A 7 1.96 -0.47 15.76
C HIS A 7 2.95 -1.31 14.94
N ILE A 8 3.64 -2.27 15.56
CA ILE A 8 4.53 -3.21 14.86
C ILE A 8 3.72 -4.08 13.89
N PHE A 9 2.58 -4.61 14.33
CA PHE A 9 1.69 -5.40 13.48
C PHE A 9 1.20 -4.60 12.28
N SER A 10 0.64 -3.40 12.51
CA SER A 10 0.15 -2.51 11.46
C SER A 10 1.25 -2.10 10.47
N SER A 11 2.44 -1.76 10.97
CA SER A 11 3.61 -1.47 10.13
C SER A 11 3.97 -2.66 9.25
N SER A 12 4.11 -3.85 9.84
CA SER A 12 4.51 -5.05 9.08
C SER A 12 3.48 -5.41 7.99
N ALA A 13 2.19 -5.25 8.27
CA ALA A 13 1.12 -5.45 7.31
C ALA A 13 1.19 -4.44 6.15
N LEU A 14 1.37 -3.15 6.43
CA LEU A 14 1.44 -2.11 5.40
C LEU A 14 2.71 -2.21 4.55
N VAL A 15 3.86 -2.47 5.17
CA VAL A 15 5.14 -2.64 4.46
C VAL A 15 5.11 -3.88 3.57
N SER A 16 4.60 -5.02 4.08
CA SER A 16 4.49 -6.24 3.28
C SER A 16 3.52 -6.08 2.11
N LEU A 17 2.38 -5.40 2.33
CA LEU A 17 1.43 -5.06 1.28
C LEU A 17 2.07 -4.15 0.20
N GLY A 18 2.73 -3.07 0.61
CA GLY A 18 3.39 -2.14 -0.30
C GLY A 18 4.51 -2.81 -1.11
N LEU A 19 5.35 -3.61 -0.46
CA LEU A 19 6.43 -4.36 -1.11
C LEU A 19 5.88 -5.39 -2.10
N TYR A 20 4.83 -6.12 -1.72
CA TYR A 20 4.17 -7.06 -2.60
C TYR A 20 3.62 -6.38 -3.85
N HIS A 21 2.92 -5.26 -3.67
CA HIS A 21 2.38 -4.46 -4.76
C HIS A 21 3.50 -4.00 -5.71
N LEU A 22 4.58 -3.44 -5.15
CA LEU A 22 5.75 -2.97 -5.89
C LEU A 22 6.41 -4.08 -6.75
N ILE A 23 6.61 -5.26 -6.17
CA ILE A 23 7.21 -6.42 -6.87
C ILE A 23 6.30 -6.88 -8.01
N CYS A 24 5.00 -6.99 -7.77
CA CYS A 24 4.02 -7.46 -8.75
C CYS A 24 3.86 -6.48 -9.91
N THR A 25 3.69 -5.19 -9.61
CA THR A 25 3.60 -4.10 -10.60
C THR A 25 4.85 -4.06 -11.48
N THR A 26 6.03 -4.09 -10.88
CA THR A 26 7.31 -4.06 -11.61
C THR A 26 7.48 -5.29 -12.49
N ARG A 27 7.12 -6.48 -11.99
CA ARG A 27 7.18 -7.72 -12.75
C ARG A 27 6.22 -7.73 -13.93
N ASN A 28 5.03 -7.17 -13.76
CA ASN A 28 4.03 -7.08 -14.83
C ASN A 28 4.50 -6.13 -15.94
N GLN A 29 5.00 -4.95 -15.57
CA GLN A 29 5.53 -3.97 -16.52
C GLN A 29 6.73 -4.50 -17.31
N LEU A 30 7.65 -5.23 -16.66
CA LEU A 30 8.81 -5.81 -17.34
C LEU A 30 8.46 -6.98 -18.26
N ARG A 31 7.37 -7.73 -17.98
CA ARG A 31 6.91 -8.83 -18.84
C ARG A 31 6.14 -8.32 -20.06
N PHE A 32 5.24 -7.34 -19.86
CA PHE A 32 4.34 -6.84 -20.91
C PHE A 32 4.32 -5.30 -20.89
N PRO A 33 5.35 -4.63 -21.43
CA PRO A 33 5.46 -3.17 -21.35
C PRO A 33 4.43 -2.42 -22.22
N ARG A 34 3.97 -3.04 -23.32
CA ARG A 34 3.02 -2.40 -24.26
C ARG A 34 1.56 -2.51 -23.83
N ASP A 35 1.22 -3.55 -23.06
CA ASP A 35 -0.14 -3.84 -22.59
C ASP A 35 -0.29 -3.64 -21.08
N TYR A 36 0.60 -2.84 -20.48
CA TYR A 36 0.55 -2.59 -19.04
C TYR A 36 -0.72 -1.81 -18.67
N PHE A 37 -1.44 -2.37 -17.70
CA PHE A 37 -2.63 -1.80 -17.10
C PHE A 37 -2.55 -1.99 -15.59
N ALA A 38 -2.68 -0.92 -14.82
CA ALA A 38 -2.65 -0.96 -13.36
C ALA A 38 -3.83 -1.77 -12.84
N LYS A 39 -3.55 -2.71 -11.94
CA LYS A 39 -4.58 -3.54 -11.30
C LYS A 39 -4.59 -3.21 -9.81
N PRO A 40 -5.76 -2.95 -9.19
CA PRO A 40 -5.86 -2.69 -7.75
C PRO A 40 -5.31 -3.84 -6.90
N TYR A 41 -5.30 -5.06 -7.47
CA TYR A 41 -4.87 -6.27 -6.83
C TYR A 41 -4.07 -7.16 -7.79
N HIS A 42 -3.07 -7.85 -7.25
CA HIS A 42 -2.27 -8.81 -8.00
C HIS A 42 -2.44 -10.20 -7.37
N PRO A 43 -3.02 -11.19 -8.08
CA PRO A 43 -3.12 -12.54 -7.55
C PRO A 43 -1.73 -13.19 -7.43
N LEU A 44 -1.54 -13.98 -6.38
CA LEU A 44 -0.29 -14.71 -6.18
C LEU A 44 -0.01 -15.65 -7.37
N PRO A 45 1.17 -15.55 -8.00
CA PRO A 45 1.52 -16.40 -9.13
C PRO A 45 1.96 -17.78 -8.60
N LEU A 46 1.00 -18.65 -8.26
CA LEU A 46 1.30 -20.05 -7.99
C LEU A 46 1.37 -20.83 -9.31
N SER A 47 2.43 -21.62 -9.44
CA SER A 47 2.84 -22.36 -10.64
C SER A 47 1.71 -23.21 -11.24
N SER A 48 1.53 -23.09 -12.55
CA SER A 48 0.38 -23.56 -13.33
C SER A 48 0.48 -25.01 -13.82
N SER A 49 1.03 -25.93 -13.02
CA SER A 49 1.31 -27.31 -13.49
C SER A 49 0.36 -28.39 -12.96
N THR A 50 -0.69 -28.07 -12.18
CA THR A 50 -1.63 -29.06 -11.65
C THR A 50 -3.05 -28.52 -11.51
N PRO A 51 -4.10 -29.36 -11.63
CA PRO A 51 -5.50 -28.93 -11.56
C PRO A 51 -5.82 -28.30 -10.19
N PRO A 52 -6.71 -27.28 -10.16
CA PRO A 52 -6.92 -26.47 -8.96
C PRO A 52 -7.63 -27.26 -7.86
N SER A 53 -6.87 -27.62 -6.82
CA SER A 53 -7.44 -28.08 -5.54
C SER A 53 -8.09 -26.89 -4.81
N SER A 54 -9.07 -27.15 -3.92
CA SER A 54 -9.75 -26.10 -3.12
C SER A 54 -8.76 -25.17 -2.40
N CYS A 55 -7.62 -25.72 -1.96
CA CYS A 55 -6.53 -24.99 -1.31
C CYS A 55 -5.82 -23.98 -2.25
N GLN A 56 -5.75 -24.28 -3.55
CA GLN A 56 -5.16 -23.42 -4.59
C GLN A 56 -6.07 -22.25 -4.98
N ARG A 57 -7.39 -22.37 -4.75
CA ARG A 57 -8.34 -21.26 -4.93
C ARG A 57 -8.21 -20.23 -3.80
N PHE A 58 -8.03 -20.69 -2.56
CA PHE A 58 -7.84 -19.80 -1.41
C PHE A 58 -6.52 -19.03 -1.49
N SER A 59 -5.44 -19.67 -1.95
CA SER A 59 -4.14 -19.01 -2.11
C SER A 59 -4.12 -17.93 -3.20
N ARG A 60 -5.02 -18.00 -4.19
CA ARG A 60 -5.14 -16.99 -5.26
C ARG A 60 -5.55 -15.61 -4.74
N HIS A 61 -6.37 -15.55 -3.68
CA HIS A 61 -6.86 -14.32 -3.06
C HIS A 61 -6.24 -14.06 -1.68
N LEU A 62 -5.13 -14.73 -1.33
CA LEU A 62 -4.53 -14.67 0.00
C LEU A 62 -4.20 -13.23 0.43
N GLN A 63 -3.70 -12.39 -0.48
CA GLN A 63 -3.39 -10.99 -0.15
C GLN A 63 -4.68 -10.20 0.19
N LEU A 64 -5.82 -10.45 -0.48
CA LEU A 64 -7.10 -9.83 -0.10
C LEU A 64 -7.57 -10.31 1.27
N TYR A 65 -7.48 -11.62 1.54
CA TYR A 65 -7.86 -12.18 2.84
C TYR A 65 -6.99 -11.63 3.98
N LEU A 66 -5.69 -11.52 3.77
CA LEU A 66 -4.75 -10.96 4.74
C LEU A 66 -5.04 -9.47 4.98
N LEU A 67 -5.31 -8.71 3.91
CA LEU A 67 -5.70 -7.30 4.02
C LEU A 67 -7.01 -7.11 4.80
N ILE A 68 -8.04 -7.91 4.51
CA ILE A 68 -9.30 -7.90 5.25
C ILE A 68 -9.08 -8.23 6.73
N LEU A 69 -8.27 -9.26 7.03
CA LEU A 69 -7.94 -9.64 8.40
C LEU A 69 -7.21 -8.50 9.14
N CYS A 70 -6.20 -7.89 8.53
CA CYS A 70 -5.46 -6.77 9.11
C CYS A 70 -6.38 -5.56 9.35
N LEU A 71 -7.27 -5.23 8.40
CA LEU A 71 -8.25 -4.15 8.55
C LEU A 71 -9.26 -4.45 9.66
N LEU A 72 -9.70 -5.70 9.80
CA LEU A 72 -10.62 -6.12 10.86
C LEU A 72 -9.96 -6.01 12.24
N VAL A 73 -8.71 -6.48 12.39
CA VAL A 73 -7.94 -6.30 13.62
C VAL A 73 -7.77 -4.82 13.94
N ALA A 74 -7.47 -3.99 12.94
CA ALA A 74 -7.33 -2.54 13.12
C ALA A 74 -8.66 -1.88 13.54
N PHE A 75 -9.77 -2.27 12.93
CA PHE A 75 -11.10 -1.79 13.28
C PHE A 75 -11.50 -2.19 14.71
N VAL A 76 -11.30 -3.45 15.09
CA VAL A 76 -11.57 -3.94 16.45
C VAL A 76 -10.72 -3.19 17.47
N HIS A 77 -9.43 -2.98 17.19
CA HIS A 77 -8.55 -2.23 18.09
C HIS A 77 -9.04 -0.78 18.31
N GLN A 78 -9.38 -0.06 17.23
CA GLN A 78 -9.85 1.33 17.33
C GLN A 78 -11.24 1.45 17.97
N THR A 79 -12.12 0.47 17.76
CA THR A 79 -13.45 0.44 18.40
C THR A 79 -13.36 0.08 19.88
N LEU A 80 -12.48 -0.85 20.28
CA LEU A 80 -12.23 -1.16 21.70
C LEU A 80 -11.71 0.06 22.46
N ILE A 81 -10.74 0.80 21.89
CA ILE A 81 -10.25 2.06 22.48
C ILE A 81 -11.37 3.10 22.62
N SER A 82 -12.29 3.14 21.65
CA SER A 82 -13.42 4.06 21.67
C SER A 82 -14.57 3.61 22.60
N ALA A 83 -14.69 2.31 22.91
CA ALA A 83 -15.82 1.74 23.65
C ALA A 83 -15.71 1.90 25.17
N ASP A 84 -14.53 2.26 25.69
CA ASP A 84 -14.21 2.22 27.12
C ASP A 84 -14.80 3.39 27.95
N SER A 85 -15.98 3.92 27.63
CA SER A 85 -16.74 4.80 28.54
C SER A 85 -18.11 5.16 28.00
N ASP A 86 -19.16 4.98 28.81
CA ASP A 86 -20.55 5.37 28.56
C ASP A 86 -20.69 6.84 28.11
N PRO A 87 -20.83 7.12 26.79
CA PRO A 87 -20.81 8.49 26.27
C PRO A 87 -22.15 9.21 26.50
N LEU A 88 -23.23 8.45 26.70
CA LEU A 88 -24.59 8.97 26.85
C LEU A 88 -24.97 9.34 28.29
N LEU A 89 -24.25 8.84 29.30
CA LEU A 89 -24.61 9.08 30.71
C LEU A 89 -23.81 10.21 31.40
N LYS A 90 -22.62 10.57 30.91
CA LYS A 90 -21.71 11.49 31.64
C LYS A 90 -21.53 12.88 31.00
N GLY A 91 -22.03 13.11 29.78
CA GLY A 91 -22.02 14.42 29.10
C GLY A 91 -20.64 15.06 28.86
N ARG A 92 -19.54 14.37 29.19
CA ARG A 92 -18.16 14.87 29.11
C ARG A 92 -17.27 13.80 28.49
N THR A 93 -17.33 13.67 27.17
CA THR A 93 -16.49 12.73 26.41
C THR A 93 -15.18 13.41 26.02
N PRO A 94 -14.02 12.75 26.22
CA PRO A 94 -12.74 13.33 25.84
C PRO A 94 -12.53 13.25 24.31
N VAL A 95 -11.95 14.30 23.74
CA VAL A 95 -11.79 14.50 22.28
C VAL A 95 -11.05 13.35 21.58
N HIS A 96 -10.07 12.72 22.25
CA HIS A 96 -9.29 11.61 21.69
C HIS A 96 -10.13 10.36 21.35
N LYS A 97 -11.29 10.16 22.00
CA LYS A 97 -12.17 9.02 21.71
C LYS A 97 -12.96 9.25 20.42
N PHE A 98 -13.39 10.48 20.15
CA PHE A 98 -14.05 10.82 18.88
C PHE A 98 -13.11 10.70 17.69
N THR A 99 -11.84 11.09 17.84
CA THR A 99 -10.84 10.92 16.77
C THR A 99 -10.56 9.44 16.51
N SER A 100 -10.53 8.60 17.56
CA SER A 100 -10.41 7.14 17.43
C SER A 100 -11.62 6.54 16.70
N LEU A 101 -12.84 7.01 16.99
CA LEU A 101 -14.06 6.57 16.32
C LEU A 101 -14.09 6.99 14.84
N GLN A 102 -13.65 8.21 14.53
CA GLN A 102 -13.51 8.66 13.14
C GLN A 102 -12.51 7.80 12.37
N ALA A 103 -11.37 7.47 12.98
CA ALA A 103 -10.39 6.55 12.39
C ALA A 103 -10.98 5.14 12.20
N ALA A 104 -11.74 4.62 13.17
CA ALA A 104 -12.45 3.35 13.03
C ALA A 104 -13.46 3.36 11.86
N GLY A 105 -14.19 4.47 11.68
CA GLY A 105 -15.10 4.66 10.56
C GLY A 105 -14.40 4.59 9.20
N VAL A 106 -13.24 5.23 9.06
CA VAL A 106 -12.44 5.16 7.83
C VAL A 106 -11.90 3.74 7.58
N LEU A 107 -11.40 3.07 8.61
CA LEU A 107 -10.95 1.66 8.51
C LEU A 107 -12.08 0.71 8.10
N PHE A 108 -13.29 0.94 8.61
CA PHE A 108 -14.47 0.19 8.22
C PHE A 108 -14.82 0.40 6.74
N LEU A 109 -14.71 1.62 6.21
CA LEU A 109 -14.89 1.89 4.79
C LEU A 109 -13.82 1.18 3.92
N PHE A 110 -12.57 1.16 4.36
CA PHE A 110 -11.52 0.36 3.69
C PHE A 110 -11.83 -1.13 3.72
N LEU A 111 -12.39 -1.64 4.83
CA LEU A 111 -12.84 -3.02 4.94
C LEU A 111 -13.96 -3.30 3.92
N LEU A 112 -14.96 -2.42 3.82
CA LEU A 112 -16.03 -2.56 2.82
C LEU A 112 -15.49 -2.54 1.38
N LEU A 113 -14.55 -1.64 1.07
CA LEU A 113 -13.91 -1.60 -0.26
C LEU A 113 -13.18 -2.91 -0.56
N SER A 114 -12.43 -3.45 0.40
CA SER A 114 -11.71 -4.72 0.24
C SER A 114 -12.65 -5.92 0.09
N LEU A 115 -13.79 -5.92 0.78
CA LEU A 115 -14.83 -6.93 0.64
C LEU A 115 -15.54 -6.81 -0.72
N ALA A 116 -15.80 -5.60 -1.19
CA ALA A 116 -16.36 -5.35 -2.52
C ALA A 116 -15.42 -5.84 -3.63
N LEU A 117 -14.11 -5.61 -3.49
CA LEU A 117 -13.09 -6.16 -4.40
C LEU A 117 -13.11 -7.70 -4.41
N LEU A 118 -13.17 -8.33 -3.23
CA LEU A 118 -13.25 -9.79 -3.12
C LEU A 118 -14.54 -10.34 -3.74
N LEU A 119 -15.67 -9.65 -3.55
CA LEU A 119 -16.97 -10.06 -4.09
C LEU A 119 -17.00 -9.92 -5.61
N SER A 120 -16.44 -8.84 -6.16
CA SER A 120 -16.33 -8.61 -7.60
C SER A 120 -15.48 -9.67 -8.31
N GLU A 121 -14.47 -10.24 -7.64
CA GLU A 121 -13.63 -11.30 -8.19
C GLU A 121 -14.24 -12.70 -8.04
N THR A 122 -15.00 -12.93 -6.97
CA THR A 122 -15.58 -14.26 -6.65
C THR A 122 -16.96 -14.47 -7.26
N THR A 123 -17.71 -13.40 -7.51
CA THR A 123 -19.08 -13.44 -8.01
C THR A 123 -19.25 -12.59 -9.25
N SER A 124 -20.12 -13.02 -10.17
CA SER A 124 -20.54 -12.23 -11.34
C SER A 124 -21.58 -11.15 -11.01
N LEU A 125 -21.95 -11.00 -9.73
CA LEU A 125 -23.05 -10.13 -9.31
C LEU A 125 -22.72 -8.65 -9.37
N LEU A 126 -21.42 -8.29 -9.29
CA LEU A 126 -20.97 -6.89 -9.24
C LEU A 126 -19.73 -6.68 -10.13
N PRO A 127 -19.85 -6.71 -11.48
CA PRO A 127 -18.72 -6.46 -12.38
C PRO A 127 -18.41 -4.96 -12.41
N LEU A 128 -17.67 -4.47 -11.41
CA LEU A 128 -17.22 -3.08 -11.36
C LEU A 128 -15.94 -2.90 -12.19
N PRO A 129 -15.82 -1.80 -12.96
CA PRO A 129 -14.58 -1.51 -13.65
C PRO A 129 -13.45 -1.17 -12.65
N PRO A 130 -12.19 -1.52 -12.97
CA PRO A 130 -11.04 -1.28 -12.10
C PRO A 130 -10.83 0.21 -11.76
N ASP A 131 -11.20 1.10 -12.68
CA ASP A 131 -11.07 2.56 -12.51
C ASP A 131 -11.94 3.10 -11.37
N LEU A 132 -13.11 2.48 -11.15
CA LEU A 132 -14.00 2.86 -10.06
C LEU A 132 -13.42 2.46 -8.70
N PHE A 133 -12.74 1.31 -8.62
CA PHE A 133 -12.06 0.90 -7.39
C PHE A 133 -10.92 1.86 -7.03
N PHE A 134 -10.15 2.34 -8.01
CA PHE A 134 -9.14 3.37 -7.78
C PHE A 134 -9.75 4.72 -7.39
N GLY A 135 -10.89 5.10 -7.98
CA GLY A 135 -11.63 6.31 -7.60
C GLY A 135 -12.17 6.26 -6.17
N VAL A 136 -12.77 5.14 -5.76
CA VAL A 136 -13.24 4.94 -4.38
C VAL A 136 -12.05 4.88 -3.41
N ALA A 137 -10.96 4.19 -3.76
CA ALA A 137 -9.74 4.16 -2.96
C ALA A 137 -9.17 5.58 -2.74
N ALA A 138 -9.15 6.41 -3.78
CA ALA A 138 -8.74 7.81 -3.67
C ALA A 138 -9.60 8.60 -2.68
N ALA A 139 -10.93 8.43 -2.73
CA ALA A 139 -11.85 9.07 -1.79
C ALA A 139 -11.60 8.60 -0.35
N LEU A 140 -11.35 7.30 -0.13
CA LEU A 140 -11.04 6.77 1.20
C LEU A 140 -9.70 7.29 1.74
N PHE A 141 -8.65 7.36 0.91
CA PHE A 141 -7.39 7.97 1.31
C PHE A 141 -7.53 9.47 1.60
N PHE A 142 -8.41 10.18 0.89
CA PHE A 142 -8.72 11.58 1.18
C PHE A 142 -9.48 11.74 2.51
N LEU A 143 -10.40 10.83 2.82
CA LEU A 143 -11.05 10.77 4.14
C LEU A 143 -10.03 10.48 5.25
N GLN A 144 -9.10 9.56 5.02
CA GLN A 144 -8.00 9.29 5.94
C GLN A 144 -7.13 10.53 6.17
N TYR A 145 -6.78 11.26 5.10
CA TYR A 145 -6.09 12.56 5.21
C TYR A 145 -6.87 13.55 6.09
N SER A 146 -8.18 13.68 5.84
CA SER A 146 -9.04 14.63 6.56
C SER A 146 -9.12 14.28 8.05
N VAL A 147 -9.32 13.00 8.38
CA VAL A 147 -9.37 12.52 9.77
C VAL A 147 -8.01 12.69 10.45
N SER A 148 -6.90 12.30 9.81
CA SER A 148 -5.56 12.48 10.38
C SER A 148 -5.18 13.95 10.55
N SER A 149 -5.58 14.83 9.63
CA SER A 149 -5.37 16.27 9.77
C SER A 149 -6.20 16.88 10.90
N SER A 150 -7.42 16.40 11.11
CA SER A 150 -8.26 16.81 12.23
C SER A 150 -7.72 16.29 13.56
N SER A 151 -7.21 15.06 13.60
CA SER A 151 -6.54 14.53 14.81
C SER A 151 -5.31 15.36 15.16
N ALA A 152 -4.52 15.77 14.16
CA ALA A 152 -3.34 16.60 14.36
C ALA A 152 -3.66 17.99 14.93
N SER A 153 -4.81 18.59 14.60
CA SER A 153 -5.19 19.92 15.10
C SER A 153 -5.85 19.89 16.49
N LEU A 154 -6.47 18.77 16.85
CA LEU A 154 -7.23 18.61 18.09
C LEU A 154 -6.41 17.98 19.23
N GLN A 155 -5.21 17.49 18.94
CA GLN A 155 -4.32 16.89 19.93
C GLN A 155 -3.56 17.95 20.74
N PHE A 156 -3.54 17.75 22.06
CA PHE A 156 -2.76 18.56 22.99
C PHE A 156 -1.28 18.14 23.06
N SER A 157 -0.93 16.95 22.55
CA SER A 157 0.44 16.44 22.49
C SER A 157 1.12 16.87 21.19
N ASP A 158 2.13 17.73 21.31
CA ASP A 158 2.85 18.31 20.16
C ASP A 158 3.52 17.25 19.28
N LEU A 159 3.99 16.15 19.88
CA LEU A 159 4.68 15.08 19.16
C LEU A 159 3.70 14.21 18.35
N GLN A 160 2.58 13.83 18.98
CA GLN A 160 1.54 13.02 18.31
C GLN A 160 0.89 13.81 17.17
N ALA A 161 0.63 15.10 17.39
CA ALA A 161 0.09 16.00 16.38
C ALA A 161 0.99 16.06 15.14
N LYS A 162 2.31 16.13 15.33
CA LYS A 162 3.27 16.10 14.23
C LYS A 162 3.29 14.74 13.52
N CYS A 163 3.26 13.62 14.25
CA CYS A 163 3.17 12.27 13.65
C CYS A 163 1.91 12.11 12.79
N ASP A 164 0.76 12.54 13.30
CA ASP A 164 -0.53 12.48 12.60
C ASP A 164 -0.56 13.41 11.39
N SER A 165 0.04 14.60 11.49
CA SER A 165 0.18 15.53 10.35
C SER A 165 1.02 14.93 9.21
N VAL A 166 2.12 14.25 9.52
CA VAL A 166 2.95 13.59 8.50
C VAL A 166 2.21 12.40 7.88
N SER A 167 1.53 11.58 8.70
CA SER A 167 0.66 10.49 8.24
C SER A 167 -0.45 10.99 7.31
N ALA A 168 -1.03 12.15 7.62
CA ALA A 168 -2.01 12.82 6.77
C ALA A 168 -1.40 13.16 5.40
N ARG A 169 -0.20 13.76 5.36
CA ARG A 169 0.49 14.11 4.10
C ARG A 169 0.78 12.89 3.23
N ILE A 170 1.21 11.77 3.82
CA ILE A 170 1.42 10.51 3.09
C ILE A 170 0.09 9.99 2.52
N SER A 171 -1.00 10.06 3.30
CA SER A 171 -2.34 9.66 2.85
C SER A 171 -2.91 10.58 1.75
N ALA A 172 -2.57 11.87 1.78
CA ALA A 172 -2.90 12.78 0.69
C ALA A 172 -2.15 12.40 -0.59
N LEU A 173 -0.86 12.07 -0.49
CA LEU A 173 -0.07 11.59 -1.63
C LEU A 173 -0.67 10.31 -2.23
N SER A 174 -1.04 9.32 -1.40
CA SER A 174 -1.67 8.09 -1.89
C SER A 174 -3.03 8.36 -2.56
N SER A 175 -3.83 9.30 -2.04
CA SER A 175 -5.08 9.73 -2.67
C SER A 175 -4.85 10.31 -4.06
N VAL A 176 -3.89 11.24 -4.22
CA VAL A 176 -3.56 11.82 -5.54
C VAL A 176 -3.07 10.74 -6.51
N LEU A 177 -2.22 9.82 -6.05
CA LEU A 177 -1.74 8.72 -6.88
C LEU A 177 -2.89 7.80 -7.32
N CYS A 178 -3.84 7.48 -6.45
CA CYS A 178 -5.05 6.72 -6.80
C CYS A 178 -5.94 7.48 -7.80
N LEU A 179 -6.11 8.82 -7.66
CA LEU A 179 -6.84 9.63 -8.64
C LEU A 179 -6.18 9.60 -10.01
N VAL A 180 -4.85 9.76 -10.04
CA VAL A 180 -4.07 9.67 -11.28
C VAL A 180 -4.24 8.29 -11.94
N LEU A 181 -4.27 7.22 -11.15
CA LEU A 181 -4.53 5.86 -11.65
C LEU A 181 -5.96 5.68 -12.18
N ALA A 182 -6.95 6.30 -11.53
CA ALA A 182 -8.34 6.25 -12.00
C ALA A 182 -8.51 6.98 -13.34
N CYS A 183 -7.77 8.08 -13.57
CA CYS A 183 -7.81 8.80 -14.84
C CYS A 183 -6.90 8.19 -15.93
N HIS A 184 -5.72 7.70 -15.53
CA HIS A 184 -4.68 7.18 -16.41
C HIS A 184 -4.12 5.85 -15.88
N PRO A 185 -4.87 4.73 -16.02
CA PRO A 185 -4.49 3.43 -15.46
C PRO A 185 -3.24 2.81 -16.11
N ARG A 186 -2.71 3.40 -17.20
CA ARG A 186 -1.48 2.96 -17.85
C ARG A 186 -0.21 3.60 -17.25
N LEU A 187 -0.35 4.54 -16.31
CA LEU A 187 0.79 5.26 -15.75
C LEU A 187 1.52 4.42 -14.68
N PHE A 188 2.52 3.66 -15.12
CA PHE A 188 3.37 2.82 -14.26
C PHE A 188 3.97 3.56 -13.06
N VAL A 189 4.42 4.81 -13.26
CA VAL A 189 5.06 5.61 -12.21
C VAL A 189 4.12 5.84 -11.04
N ALA A 190 2.84 6.06 -11.30
CA ALA A 190 1.87 6.30 -10.24
C ALA A 190 1.49 5.01 -9.50
N ASP A 191 1.52 3.84 -10.17
CA ASP A 191 1.25 2.54 -9.54
C ASP A 191 2.41 2.10 -8.62
N VAL A 192 3.65 2.30 -9.07
CA VAL A 192 4.86 2.13 -8.26
C VAL A 192 4.90 3.13 -7.11
N GLY A 193 4.54 4.39 -7.38
CA GLY A 193 4.43 5.44 -6.38
C GLY A 193 3.42 5.08 -5.29
N LEU A 194 2.28 4.50 -5.65
CA LEU A 194 1.27 4.06 -4.70
C LEU A 194 1.82 2.96 -3.78
N GLY A 195 2.48 1.95 -4.34
CA GLY A 195 3.17 0.90 -3.56
C GLY A 195 4.25 1.47 -2.62
N ALA A 196 5.04 2.43 -3.09
CA ALA A 196 6.04 3.12 -2.28
C ALA A 196 5.41 3.95 -1.16
N SER A 197 4.28 4.62 -1.41
CA SER A 197 3.55 5.38 -0.40
C SER A 197 3.00 4.49 0.73
N LEU A 198 2.56 3.26 0.42
CA LEU A 198 2.13 2.28 1.41
C LEU A 198 3.29 1.78 2.28
N CYS A 199 4.46 1.54 1.68
CA CYS A 199 5.68 1.22 2.43
C CYS A 199 6.08 2.37 3.37
N LEU A 200 6.05 3.60 2.87
CA LEU A 200 6.36 4.79 3.65
C LEU A 200 5.38 4.97 4.82
N GLN A 201 4.08 4.80 4.56
CA GLN A 201 3.04 4.84 5.58
C GLN A 201 3.27 3.78 6.66
N GLY A 202 3.60 2.53 6.27
CA GLY A 202 3.88 1.46 7.20
C GLY A 202 5.08 1.75 8.11
N LEU A 203 6.19 2.19 7.52
CA LEU A 203 7.38 2.58 8.28
C LEU A 203 7.10 3.76 9.22
N TRP A 204 6.30 4.73 8.78
CA TRP A 204 5.92 5.87 9.61
C TRP A 204 5.04 5.46 10.80
N VAL A 205 4.15 4.49 10.63
CA VAL A 205 3.36 3.92 11.73
C VAL A 205 4.27 3.26 12.77
N LEU A 206 5.34 2.58 12.35
CA LEU A 206 6.35 2.03 13.27
C LEU A 206 7.09 3.15 14.01
N GLN A 207 7.57 4.15 13.29
CA GLN A 207 8.26 5.30 13.89
C GLN A 207 7.37 6.02 14.91
N THR A 208 6.07 6.18 14.60
CA THR A 208 5.09 6.77 15.51
C THR A 208 4.94 5.91 16.76
N GLY A 209 4.80 4.59 16.61
CA GLY A 209 4.72 3.67 17.74
C GLY A 209 5.98 3.69 18.64
N LEU A 210 7.17 3.73 18.04
CA LEU A 210 8.43 3.83 18.79
C LEU A 210 8.54 5.16 19.53
N SER A 211 8.24 6.28 18.86
CA SER A 211 8.38 7.62 19.43
C SER A 211 7.38 7.91 20.57
N LEU A 212 6.22 7.25 20.58
CA LEU A 212 5.16 7.50 21.56
C LEU A 212 5.16 6.52 22.76
N TYR A 213 5.70 5.32 22.58
CA TYR A 213 5.56 4.24 23.57
C TYR A 213 6.89 3.63 24.05
N VAL A 214 8.03 3.97 23.44
CA VAL A 214 9.35 3.48 23.85
C VAL A 214 10.20 4.62 24.39
N ASP A 215 10.50 4.58 25.68
CA ASP A 215 11.19 5.68 26.38
C ASP A 215 12.58 6.01 25.80
N ALA A 216 13.27 5.02 25.23
CA ALA A 216 14.57 5.21 24.58
C ALA A 216 14.52 6.07 23.30
N PHE A 217 13.35 6.24 22.69
CA PHE A 217 13.15 7.05 21.48
C PHE A 217 12.43 8.37 21.75
N ILE A 218 12.16 8.70 23.02
CA ILE A 218 11.58 9.99 23.40
C ILE A 218 12.69 11.06 23.38
N PRO A 219 12.50 12.18 22.65
CA PRO A 219 13.47 13.27 22.63
C PRO A 219 13.68 13.85 24.04
N GLU A 220 14.93 14.17 24.36
CA GLU A 220 15.28 14.83 25.63
C GLU A 220 14.46 16.11 25.84
N GLY A 221 13.81 16.24 27.00
CA GLY A 221 12.95 17.38 27.34
C GLY A 221 11.45 17.18 27.06
N CYS A 222 11.07 16.05 26.47
CA CYS A 222 9.67 15.62 26.40
C CYS A 222 9.41 14.54 27.46
N HIS A 223 8.38 14.73 28.29
CA HIS A 223 8.01 13.75 29.31
C HIS A 223 6.59 13.24 29.06
N LYS A 224 6.39 11.96 29.35
CA LYS A 224 5.06 11.34 29.35
C LYS A 224 4.31 11.82 30.58
N LEU A 225 3.14 12.44 30.39
CA LEU A 225 2.23 12.80 31.48
C LEU A 225 1.59 11.52 32.05
N LEU A 226 2.34 10.76 32.84
CA LEU A 226 1.86 9.56 33.53
C LEU A 226 1.30 9.87 34.93
N ASP A 227 1.40 11.11 35.42
CA ASP A 227 1.18 11.42 36.85
C ASP A 227 0.05 12.42 37.12
N VAL A 228 -1.08 12.29 36.41
CA VAL A 228 -2.35 12.86 36.89
C VAL A 228 -3.45 11.84 36.68
N VAL A 229 -4.19 11.57 37.76
CA VAL A 229 -5.38 10.74 37.95
C VAL A 229 -6.52 10.90 36.90
N SER A 230 -6.32 11.74 35.88
CA SER A 230 -7.14 11.89 34.68
C SER A 230 -6.39 11.41 33.41
N GLY A 231 -5.73 10.25 33.53
CA GLY A 231 -4.78 9.71 32.56
C GLY A 231 -5.33 9.57 31.14
N VAL A 232 -4.83 10.41 30.23
CA VAL A 232 -4.92 10.17 28.79
C VAL A 232 -3.68 9.36 28.42
N GLU A 233 -3.83 8.06 28.18
CA GLU A 233 -2.74 7.20 27.75
C GLU A 233 -2.04 7.81 26.51
N GLY A 234 -0.75 8.14 26.63
CA GLY A 234 0.09 8.55 25.50
C GLY A 234 0.30 10.06 25.31
N SER A 235 -0.22 10.93 26.18
CA SER A 235 0.06 12.36 26.09
C SER A 235 1.50 12.67 26.52
N THR A 236 2.39 12.86 25.55
CA THR A 236 3.74 13.39 25.76
C THR A 236 3.70 14.91 25.61
N LYS A 237 4.16 15.64 26.65
CA LYS A 237 4.23 17.09 26.64
C LYS A 237 5.68 17.53 26.78
N CYS A 238 6.10 18.43 25.90
CA CYS A 238 7.39 19.11 26.02
C CYS A 238 7.25 20.26 27.02
N ASP A 239 8.22 20.38 27.92
CA ASP A 239 8.20 21.40 28.98
C ASP A 239 8.63 22.80 28.46
N LEU A 240 9.46 22.82 27.42
CA LEU A 240 10.00 24.02 26.78
C LEU A 240 9.73 24.03 25.27
N ASP A 241 9.47 25.21 24.71
CA ASP A 241 9.27 25.39 23.26
C ASP A 241 10.53 25.03 22.46
N ASP A 242 11.73 25.25 22.99
CA ASP A 242 12.99 24.86 22.34
C ASP A 242 13.11 23.33 22.20
N SER A 243 12.70 22.57 23.21
CA SER A 243 12.67 21.10 23.18
C SER A 243 11.64 20.61 22.16
N LYS A 244 10.53 21.33 21.97
CA LYS A 244 9.53 21.06 20.94
C LYS A 244 10.10 21.27 19.54
N PHE A 245 10.76 22.40 19.26
CA PHE A 245 11.36 22.63 17.94
C PHE A 245 12.44 21.59 17.62
N ARG A 246 13.26 21.20 18.61
CA ARG A 246 14.24 20.11 18.44
C ARG A 246 13.56 18.78 18.11
N ALA A 247 12.52 18.40 18.86
CA ALA A 247 11.78 17.15 18.61
C ALA A 247 11.15 17.12 17.22
N VAL A 248 10.55 18.23 16.79
CA VAL A 248 9.97 18.36 15.45
C VAL A 248 11.04 18.25 14.36
N ALA A 249 12.20 18.90 14.54
CA ALA A 249 13.30 18.83 13.59
C ALA A 249 13.89 17.41 13.48
N ILE A 250 14.05 16.69 14.59
CA ILE A 250 14.49 15.29 14.59
C ILE A 250 13.49 14.42 13.83
N LEU A 251 12.19 14.61 14.08
CA LEU A 251 11.16 13.80 13.42
C LEU A 251 11.08 14.08 11.92
N ASP A 252 11.33 15.33 11.50
CA ASP A 252 11.42 15.71 10.08
C ASP A 252 12.65 15.08 9.40
N LEU A 253 13.81 15.09 10.08
CA LEU A 253 15.01 14.39 9.59
C LEU A 253 14.76 12.88 9.45
N VAL A 254 14.13 12.26 10.45
CA VAL A 254 13.77 10.84 10.41
C VAL A 254 12.80 10.56 9.26
N PHE A 255 11.85 11.44 8.98
CA PHE A 255 10.98 11.30 7.80
C PHE A 255 11.77 11.29 6.49
N VAL A 256 12.73 12.20 6.32
CA VAL A 256 13.61 12.23 5.13
C VAL A 256 14.40 10.93 5.00
N VAL A 257 14.93 10.39 6.11
CA VAL A 257 15.63 9.09 6.12
C VAL A 257 14.70 7.96 5.67
N HIS A 258 13.46 7.93 6.14
CA HIS A 258 12.47 6.94 5.69
C HIS A 258 12.16 7.06 4.20
N VAL A 259 12.05 8.27 3.66
CA VAL A 259 11.85 8.49 2.21
C VAL A 259 13.04 7.94 1.43
N LEU A 260 14.28 8.23 1.84
CA LEU A 260 15.49 7.70 1.19
C LEU A 260 15.52 6.16 1.27
N PHE A 261 15.15 5.58 2.40
CA PHE A 261 15.08 4.14 2.58
C PHE A 261 14.04 3.49 1.65
N VAL A 262 12.86 4.08 1.48
CA VAL A 262 11.84 3.59 0.54
C VAL A 262 12.31 3.71 -0.91
N LEU A 263 13.02 4.78 -1.27
CA LEU A 263 13.62 4.90 -2.61
C LEU A 263 14.67 3.80 -2.85
N LEU A 264 15.48 3.46 -1.85
CA LEU A 264 16.41 2.33 -1.95
C LEU A 264 15.68 1.00 -2.15
N ILE A 265 14.58 0.75 -1.41
CA ILE A 265 13.75 -0.44 -1.60
C ILE A 265 13.21 -0.49 -3.04
N LEU A 266 12.74 0.62 -3.58
CA LEU A 266 12.27 0.74 -4.96
C LEU A 266 13.37 0.38 -5.96
N MET A 267 14.57 0.94 -5.81
CA MET A 267 15.68 0.65 -6.71
C MET A 267 16.12 -0.83 -6.63
N VAL A 268 16.23 -1.38 -5.42
CA VAL A 268 16.63 -2.78 -5.20
C VAL A 268 15.59 -3.74 -5.77
N THR A 269 14.30 -3.49 -5.53
CA THR A 269 13.22 -4.34 -6.06
C THR A 269 13.15 -4.27 -7.57
N TYR A 270 13.30 -3.07 -8.16
CA TYR A 270 13.39 -2.93 -9.61
C TYR A 270 14.57 -3.72 -10.19
N ALA A 271 15.76 -3.57 -9.62
CA ALA A 271 16.95 -4.29 -10.07
C ALA A 271 16.81 -5.82 -9.91
N ALA A 272 16.25 -6.29 -8.79
CA ALA A 272 16.03 -7.71 -8.53
C ALA A 272 15.01 -8.31 -9.51
N VAL A 273 13.88 -7.63 -9.73
CA VAL A 273 12.85 -8.09 -10.66
C VAL A 273 13.36 -8.04 -12.11
N ALA A 274 14.09 -6.98 -12.49
CA ALA A 274 14.72 -6.88 -13.81
C ALA A 274 15.69 -8.03 -14.07
N LYS A 275 16.52 -8.40 -13.08
CA LYS A 275 17.40 -9.58 -13.20
C LYS A 275 16.60 -10.86 -13.37
N THR A 276 15.59 -11.12 -12.54
CA THR A 276 14.81 -12.37 -12.61
C THR A 276 13.99 -12.52 -13.89
N VAL A 277 13.43 -11.44 -14.43
CA VAL A 277 12.71 -11.45 -15.71
C VAL A 277 13.67 -11.47 -16.90
N GLY A 278 14.77 -10.72 -16.82
CA GLY A 278 15.82 -10.69 -17.85
C GLY A 278 16.50 -12.05 -18.04
N ILE A 279 16.79 -12.79 -16.96
CA ILE A 279 17.32 -14.17 -17.04
C ILE A 279 16.38 -15.10 -17.83
N ARG A 280 15.06 -14.90 -17.74
CA ARG A 280 14.09 -15.64 -18.57
C ARG A 280 14.08 -15.22 -20.04
N ARG A 281 14.51 -14.00 -20.38
CA ARG A 281 14.55 -13.47 -21.75
C ARG A 281 15.83 -13.85 -22.52
N PHE A 282 16.89 -14.25 -21.83
CA PHE A 282 18.12 -14.77 -22.45
C PHE A 282 18.02 -16.25 -22.90
N GLY A 283 16.87 -16.90 -22.74
CA GLY A 283 16.57 -18.21 -23.30
C GLY A 283 15.76 -18.08 -24.59
N SER A 284 16.39 -18.41 -25.72
CA SER A 284 15.85 -18.40 -27.08
C SER A 284 16.00 -17.06 -27.83
N TYR A 285 17.19 -16.87 -28.40
CA TYR A 285 17.33 -16.13 -29.65
C TYR A 285 16.39 -16.79 -30.68
N GLU A 286 15.24 -16.18 -30.94
CA GLU A 286 14.49 -16.49 -32.15
C GLU A 286 15.29 -15.86 -33.30
N ALA A 287 16.13 -16.69 -33.94
CA ALA A 287 16.89 -16.25 -35.09
C ALA A 287 15.89 -15.71 -36.11
N LEU A 288 16.11 -14.48 -36.59
CA LEU A 288 15.36 -13.96 -37.74
C LEU A 288 15.38 -15.04 -38.82
N PRO A 289 14.24 -15.38 -39.45
CA PRO A 289 14.23 -16.30 -40.56
C PRO A 289 15.17 -15.73 -41.62
N THR A 290 16.36 -16.31 -41.71
CA THR A 290 17.28 -16.01 -42.78
C THR A 290 16.58 -16.48 -44.05
N VAL A 291 16.52 -15.58 -45.03
CA VAL A 291 15.82 -15.74 -46.31
C VAL A 291 16.26 -17.01 -47.08
N ALA A 292 17.33 -17.68 -46.63
CA ALA A 292 17.77 -18.98 -47.11
C ALA A 292 16.78 -20.14 -46.83
N ALA A 293 15.96 -20.09 -45.77
CA ALA A 293 15.00 -21.17 -45.48
C ALA A 293 13.69 -21.08 -46.28
N ALA A 294 13.49 -20.00 -47.06
CA ALA A 294 12.38 -19.84 -48.00
C ALA A 294 12.74 -20.25 -49.44
N ALA A 295 13.99 -20.66 -49.68
CA ALA A 295 14.45 -21.07 -51.01
C ALA A 295 14.13 -22.54 -51.34
N ASP A 296 13.89 -23.40 -50.34
CA ASP A 296 13.71 -24.85 -50.55
C ASP A 296 12.25 -25.33 -50.66
N SER A 297 11.26 -24.43 -50.63
CA SER A 297 9.83 -24.79 -50.74
C SER A 297 9.11 -24.15 -51.92
N ASN A 298 9.83 -23.75 -52.96
CA ASN A 298 9.24 -23.34 -54.24
C ASN A 298 9.58 -24.35 -55.33
N HIS A 299 8.85 -25.46 -55.33
CA HIS A 299 8.70 -26.33 -56.50
C HIS A 299 7.88 -25.59 -57.56
N ILE A 300 8.43 -24.51 -58.13
CA ILE A 300 7.90 -23.86 -59.32
C ILE A 300 8.35 -24.72 -60.49
N GLN A 301 7.46 -25.65 -60.85
CA GLN A 301 7.58 -26.48 -62.03
C GLN A 301 7.48 -25.57 -63.26
N MET A 302 8.61 -25.12 -63.79
CA MET A 302 8.65 -24.41 -65.07
C MET A 302 8.24 -25.38 -66.18
N LYS A 303 7.02 -25.21 -66.67
CA LYS A 303 6.49 -25.93 -67.83
C LYS A 303 7.25 -25.49 -69.08
N ALA A 304 8.13 -26.35 -69.58
CA ALA A 304 8.78 -26.15 -70.87
C ALA A 304 7.71 -26.16 -71.98
N MET A 305 7.56 -25.03 -72.68
CA MET A 305 6.81 -24.99 -73.93
C MET A 305 7.68 -25.59 -75.04
N THR A 306 7.44 -26.87 -75.34
CA THR A 306 7.84 -27.48 -76.61
C THR A 306 7.01 -26.83 -77.72
N GLY A 307 7.65 -26.01 -78.56
CA GLY A 307 7.08 -25.56 -79.81
C GLY A 307 7.29 -26.60 -80.90
N THR A 308 6.19 -27.09 -81.50
CA THR A 308 6.18 -27.73 -82.81
C THR A 308 4.83 -27.47 -83.50
N GLN A 309 4.92 -27.13 -84.79
CA GLN A 309 3.91 -27.01 -85.85
C GLN A 309 3.20 -25.66 -86.03
N ALA A 310 3.71 -24.86 -86.98
CA ALA A 310 3.20 -24.82 -88.35
C ALA A 310 4.37 -24.55 -89.33
#